data_AF-A0A1Q5SZJ3-F1
#
_entry.id   AF-A0A1Q5SZJ3-F1
#
_cell.length_a   1.000
_cell.length_b   1.000
_cell.length_c   1.000
_cell.angle_alpha   90.00
_cell.angle_beta   90.00
_cell.angle_gamma   90.00
#
_symmetry.space_group_name_H-M   'P 1'
#
loop_
_entity.id
_entity.type
_entity.pdbx_description
1 polymer ?
#
loop_
_entity_poly.entity_id
_entity_poly.type
_entity_poly.pdbx_seq_one_letter_code
_entity_poly.pdbx_strand_id
1 'polypeptide(L)'
;MQNNANEAQPWFTPNNIVTSADSENFFRDVFPLFSDSDFSKLKEVYPSSGDTNPHMTNYSTLGYTGPTALTMSGWANGEQQRVNNLQAEVLFVCPAYWLAAAFPEAWKYEFSVPPSPHGYDMGAYFYRNGNWPAEFVIAFESIWGNFIVHRDPRISQNLACGTNCDPRTADMTQWKPWNSEQRAQLSANMTGGTPAFYNAAGTLVPSIAEPGLSNSYTLSDGVTWEGGRGNRCKFWQEMGPKIPQ
;
A
#
# COMPACT_ATOMS: atom_id res chain seq x y z
N MET A 1 -9.73 -8.90 -1.51
CA MET A 1 -9.55 -7.79 -0.54
C MET A 1 -8.36 -6.97 -1.00
N GLN A 2 -8.42 -5.65 -0.83
CA GLN A 2 -7.46 -4.76 -1.45
C GLN A 2 -7.14 -3.54 -0.60
N ASN A 3 -5.97 -2.95 -0.85
CA ASN A 3 -5.62 -1.59 -0.44
C ASN A 3 -4.68 -0.96 -1.47
N ASN A 4 -4.64 0.36 -1.56
CA ASN A 4 -3.60 1.08 -2.28
C ASN A 4 -2.37 1.26 -1.37
N ALA A 5 -1.20 1.53 -1.93
CA ALA A 5 0.02 1.67 -1.13
C ALA A 5 0.01 2.91 -0.21
N ASN A 6 -0.70 3.98 -0.58
CA ASN A 6 -0.73 5.27 0.13
C ASN A 6 -2.18 5.71 0.46
N GLU A 7 -2.97 4.83 1.09
CA GLU A 7 -4.40 5.03 1.34
C GLU A 7 -4.75 6.32 2.07
N ALA A 8 -3.95 6.74 3.05
CA ALA A 8 -4.30 7.92 3.82
C ALA A 8 -4.02 9.23 3.07
N GLN A 9 -3.26 9.19 1.97
CA GLN A 9 -2.78 10.38 1.30
C GLN A 9 -3.73 10.79 0.17
N PRO A 10 -3.90 12.10 -0.07
CA PRO A 10 -3.55 13.25 0.79
C PRO A 10 -4.66 13.67 1.76
N TRP A 11 -5.73 12.87 1.93
CA TRP A 11 -6.99 13.35 2.50
C TRP A 11 -7.29 12.94 3.94
N PHE A 12 -6.62 11.91 4.47
CA PHE A 12 -6.93 11.34 5.79
C PHE A 12 -5.96 11.76 6.88
N THR A 13 -4.93 12.54 6.53
CA THR A 13 -3.94 13.08 7.46
C THR A 13 -3.67 14.56 7.17
N PRO A 14 -3.29 15.34 8.19
CA PRO A 14 -2.77 16.69 7.97
C PRO A 14 -1.42 16.63 7.23
N ASN A 15 -1.06 17.70 6.51
CA ASN A 15 0.17 17.78 5.69
C ASN A 15 1.27 18.65 6.32
N ASN A 16 1.23 18.87 7.63
CA ASN A 16 2.14 19.73 8.38
C ASN A 16 2.75 19.05 9.62
N ILE A 17 2.83 17.72 9.63
CA ILE A 17 3.50 16.97 10.70
C ILE A 17 5.01 17.01 10.44
N VAL A 18 5.77 17.68 11.31
CA VAL A 18 7.22 17.82 11.13
C VAL A 18 7.99 17.05 12.19
N THR A 19 7.61 17.20 13.45
CA THR A 19 8.36 16.67 14.60
C THR A 19 7.66 15.49 15.25
N SER A 20 8.41 14.74 16.07
CA SER A 20 7.80 13.66 16.88
C SER A 20 6.74 14.19 17.85
N ALA A 21 6.81 15.47 18.25
CA ALA A 21 5.76 16.08 19.07
C ALA A 21 4.45 16.27 18.26
N ASP A 22 4.56 16.66 16.98
CA ASP A 22 3.39 16.82 16.11
C ASP A 22 2.68 15.48 15.88
N SER A 23 3.44 14.42 15.60
CA SER A 23 2.86 13.08 15.40
C SER A 23 2.25 12.52 16.67
N GLU A 24 2.87 12.73 17.84
CA GLU A 24 2.32 12.31 19.13
C GLU A 24 1.03 13.06 19.48
N ASN A 25 0.95 14.36 19.20
CA ASN A 25 -0.28 15.13 19.37
C ASN A 25 -1.38 14.57 18.47
N PHE A 26 -1.07 14.32 17.20
CA PHE A 26 -2.02 13.72 16.27
C PHE A 26 -2.53 12.35 16.75
N PHE A 27 -1.65 11.47 17.24
CA PHE A 27 -2.08 10.16 17.76
C PHE A 27 -2.99 10.30 18.97
N ARG A 28 -2.74 11.26 19.86
CA ARG A 28 -3.60 11.50 21.04
C ARG A 28 -4.96 12.04 20.65
N ASP A 29 -5.03 12.85 19.59
CA ASP A 29 -6.29 13.37 19.07
C ASP A 29 -7.14 12.27 18.41
N VAL A 30 -6.51 11.39 17.61
CA VAL A 30 -7.20 10.32 16.89
C VAL A 30 -7.57 9.13 17.79
N PHE A 31 -6.79 8.87 18.85
CA PHE A 31 -7.02 7.75 19.77
C PHE A 31 -7.29 8.23 21.21
N PRO A 32 -8.42 8.91 21.47
CA PRO A 32 -8.72 9.51 22.78
C PRO A 32 -8.92 8.48 23.89
N LEU A 33 -9.15 7.20 23.55
CA LEU A 33 -9.36 6.11 24.51
C LEU A 33 -8.08 5.32 24.82
N PHE A 34 -6.95 5.65 24.19
CA PHE A 34 -5.68 4.99 24.47
C PHE A 34 -5.13 5.46 25.83
N SER A 35 -4.71 4.49 26.63
CA SER A 35 -3.92 4.78 27.84
C SER A 35 -2.47 5.10 27.49
N ASP A 36 -1.69 5.63 28.44
CA ASP A 36 -0.25 5.84 28.22
C ASP A 36 0.49 4.54 27.87
N SER A 37 0.06 3.40 28.41
CA SER A 37 0.62 2.10 28.05
C SER A 37 0.30 1.72 26.59
N ASP A 38 -0.88 2.08 26.09
CA ASP A 38 -1.24 1.85 24.69
C ASP A 38 -0.41 2.76 23.76
N PHE A 39 -0.18 4.02 24.15
CA PHE A 39 0.71 4.91 23.42
C PHE A 39 2.17 4.44 23.42
N SER A 40 2.67 3.86 24.52
CA SER A 40 3.99 3.23 24.53
C SER A 40 4.08 2.10 23.50
N LYS A 41 3.08 1.20 23.46
CA LYS A 41 3.03 0.12 22.45
C LYS A 41 2.92 0.67 21.03
N LEU A 42 2.13 1.73 20.83
CA LEU A 42 1.99 2.38 19.53
C LEU A 42 3.34 2.90 19.04
N LYS A 43 4.14 3.53 19.91
CA LYS A 43 5.49 4.02 19.58
C LYS A 43 6.47 2.90 19.26
N GLU A 44 6.32 1.72 19.87
CA GLU A 44 7.12 0.55 19.54
C GLU A 44 6.77 0.00 18.15
N VAL A 45 5.48 -0.04 17.81
CA VAL A 45 4.97 -0.58 16.54
C VAL A 45 5.19 0.40 15.36
N TYR A 46 5.12 1.69 15.66
CA TYR A 46 5.41 2.80 14.73
C TYR A 46 6.55 3.63 15.30
N PRO A 47 7.81 3.20 15.17
CA PRO A 47 8.94 3.98 15.65
C PRO A 47 9.10 5.28 14.85
N SER A 48 9.58 6.33 15.52
CA SER A 48 10.04 7.56 14.85
C SER A 48 11.27 7.26 13.99
N SER A 49 11.35 7.87 12.80
CA SER A 49 12.53 7.86 11.94
C SER A 49 13.21 9.23 11.83
N GLY A 50 12.87 10.15 12.72
CA GLY A 50 13.29 11.54 12.68
C GLY A 50 12.30 12.47 11.95
N ASP A 51 12.56 13.77 12.10
CA ASP A 51 11.69 14.83 11.60
C ASP A 51 11.49 14.78 10.08
N THR A 52 10.34 15.23 9.62
CA THR A 52 10.03 15.40 8.20
C THR A 52 11.01 16.39 7.57
N ASN A 53 11.72 15.95 6.52
CA ASN A 53 12.67 16.78 5.80
C ASN A 53 12.07 17.26 4.47
N PRO A 54 11.78 18.57 4.29
CA PRO A 54 11.20 19.10 3.07
C PRO A 54 12.17 19.10 1.88
N HIS A 55 13.47 18.91 2.12
CA HIS A 55 14.50 18.85 1.10
C HIS A 55 14.87 17.41 0.70
N MET A 56 14.31 16.41 1.38
CA MET A 56 14.53 15.02 1.02
C MET A 56 13.65 14.65 -0.18
N THR A 57 14.25 14.00 -1.18
CA THR A 57 13.49 13.44 -2.29
C THR A 57 12.69 12.23 -1.81
N ASN A 58 11.37 12.34 -1.93
CA ASN A 58 10.44 11.25 -1.63
C ASN A 58 10.46 10.20 -2.76
N TYR A 59 10.16 8.95 -2.44
CA TYR A 59 10.07 7.85 -3.42
C TYR A 59 9.27 6.68 -2.88
N SER A 60 8.67 5.90 -3.78
CA SER A 60 7.94 4.69 -3.40
C SER A 60 8.91 3.62 -2.88
N THR A 61 8.51 2.96 -1.80
CA THR A 61 9.27 1.87 -1.18
C THR A 61 9.17 0.59 -1.99
N LEU A 62 10.15 -0.31 -1.80
CA LEU A 62 10.10 -1.64 -2.40
C LEU A 62 9.19 -2.61 -1.63
N GLY A 63 8.91 -2.31 -0.36
CA GLY A 63 8.10 -3.12 0.54
C GLY A 63 8.76 -4.36 1.11
N TYR A 64 9.74 -4.95 0.42
CA TYR A 64 10.45 -6.16 0.88
C TYR A 64 11.89 -5.92 1.36
N THR A 65 12.45 -4.71 1.14
CA THR A 65 13.80 -4.35 1.56
C THR A 65 13.99 -2.84 1.59
N GLY A 66 14.99 -2.37 2.34
CA GLY A 66 15.32 -0.95 2.48
C GLY A 66 14.31 -0.18 3.33
N PRO A 67 14.15 1.14 3.09
CA PRO A 67 13.10 1.94 3.70
C PRO A 67 11.71 1.35 3.45
N THR A 68 10.83 1.56 4.42
CA THR A 68 9.46 1.02 4.40
C THR A 68 8.46 2.15 4.53
N ALA A 69 7.17 1.85 4.37
CA ALA A 69 6.08 2.79 4.50
C ALA A 69 6.05 3.47 5.88
N LEU A 70 6.76 2.95 6.89
CA LEU A 70 6.95 3.65 8.17
C LEU A 70 7.74 4.96 8.04
N THR A 71 8.64 5.07 7.06
CA THR A 71 9.65 6.14 7.01
C THR A 71 9.68 6.89 5.69
N MET A 72 9.24 6.25 4.59
CA MET A 72 9.29 6.83 3.25
C MET A 72 8.10 6.38 2.39
N SER A 73 7.60 7.29 1.55
CA SER A 73 6.76 6.98 0.39
C SER A 73 7.00 8.03 -0.69
N GLY A 74 6.32 7.94 -1.84
CA GLY A 74 6.31 9.03 -2.82
C GLY A 74 5.75 10.34 -2.25
N TRP A 75 4.92 10.28 -1.21
CA TRP A 75 4.21 11.42 -0.66
C TRP A 75 4.96 12.16 0.44
N ALA A 76 5.63 11.42 1.32
CA ALA A 76 6.26 12.00 2.50
C ALA A 76 7.44 11.16 2.99
N ASN A 77 8.19 11.76 3.92
CA ASN A 77 9.25 11.12 4.68
C ASN A 77 9.09 11.47 6.17
N GLY A 78 9.83 10.79 7.05
CA GLY A 78 9.90 11.12 8.47
C GLY A 78 8.56 11.00 9.19
N GLU A 79 8.31 11.91 10.13
CA GLU A 79 7.10 11.90 10.97
C GLU A 79 5.80 12.04 10.18
N GLN A 80 5.79 12.82 9.09
CA GLN A 80 4.63 12.90 8.21
C GLN A 80 4.31 11.54 7.60
N GLN A 81 5.33 10.79 7.15
CA GLN A 81 5.12 9.47 6.58
C GLN A 81 4.69 8.43 7.62
N ARG A 82 5.21 8.55 8.85
CA ARG A 82 4.78 7.71 9.98
C ARG A 82 3.29 7.87 10.27
N VAL A 83 2.81 9.12 10.37
CA VAL A 83 1.38 9.44 10.56
C VAL A 83 0.54 8.94 9.37
N ASN A 84 1.01 9.21 8.15
CA ASN A 84 0.42 8.74 6.91
C ASN A 84 0.20 7.22 6.90
N ASN A 85 1.24 6.43 7.18
CA ASN A 85 1.14 4.98 7.16
C ASN A 85 0.30 4.43 8.32
N LEU A 86 0.39 5.04 9.51
CA LEU A 86 -0.46 4.66 10.63
C LEU A 86 -1.95 4.81 10.28
N GLN A 87 -2.32 5.95 9.70
CA GLN A 87 -3.71 6.24 9.36
C GLN A 87 -4.21 5.33 8.22
N ALA A 88 -3.34 5.04 7.24
CA ALA A 88 -3.63 4.07 6.18
C ALA A 88 -3.89 2.67 6.78
N GLU A 89 -3.05 2.27 7.73
CA GLU A 89 -3.12 0.94 8.33
C GLU A 89 -4.34 0.73 9.22
N VAL A 90 -4.70 1.71 10.05
CA VAL A 90 -5.87 1.60 10.92
C VAL A 90 -7.18 1.64 10.14
N LEU A 91 -7.29 2.49 9.10
CA LEU A 91 -8.56 2.72 8.38
C LEU A 91 -8.82 1.74 7.24
N PHE A 92 -7.78 1.33 6.51
CA PHE A 92 -7.94 0.64 5.22
C PHE A 92 -7.16 -0.66 5.15
N VAL A 93 -5.84 -0.57 5.35
CA VAL A 93 -4.94 -1.67 5.04
C VAL A 93 -5.19 -2.84 5.98
N CYS A 94 -5.15 -2.66 7.31
CA CYS A 94 -5.30 -3.77 8.25
C CYS A 94 -6.71 -4.38 8.26
N PRO A 95 -7.81 -3.60 8.14
CA PRO A 95 -9.13 -4.16 7.86
C PRO A 95 -9.15 -5.07 6.62
N ALA A 96 -8.45 -4.73 5.54
CA ALA A 96 -8.35 -5.59 4.37
C ALA A 96 -7.62 -6.93 4.65
N TYR A 97 -6.63 -6.95 5.56
CA TYR A 97 -6.00 -8.20 6.02
C TYR A 97 -7.00 -9.07 6.80
N TRP A 98 -7.75 -8.48 7.72
CA TRP A 98 -8.71 -9.22 8.56
C TRP A 98 -9.86 -9.77 7.74
N LEU A 99 -10.38 -8.98 6.80
CA LEU A 99 -11.38 -9.44 5.83
C LEU A 99 -10.83 -10.59 4.98
N ALA A 100 -9.57 -10.52 4.52
CA ALA A 100 -8.98 -11.63 3.78
C ALA A 100 -8.86 -12.91 4.63
N ALA A 101 -8.59 -12.78 5.93
CA ALA A 101 -8.51 -13.90 6.85
C ALA A 101 -9.88 -14.44 7.30
N ALA A 102 -10.95 -13.65 7.18
CA ALA A 102 -12.29 -14.02 7.65
C ALA A 102 -13.04 -14.96 6.70
N PHE A 103 -12.63 -15.01 5.42
CA PHE A 103 -13.27 -15.86 4.41
C PHE A 103 -12.36 -17.05 4.05
N PRO A 104 -12.94 -18.24 3.79
CA PRO A 104 -12.16 -19.44 3.45
C PRO A 104 -11.47 -19.35 2.08
N GLU A 105 -12.05 -18.56 1.17
CA GLU A 105 -11.51 -18.29 -0.17
C GLU A 105 -11.44 -16.78 -0.36
N ALA A 106 -10.25 -16.22 -0.15
CA ALA A 106 -9.98 -14.82 -0.37
C ALA A 106 -8.60 -14.65 -0.96
N TRP A 107 -8.42 -13.59 -1.75
CA TRP A 107 -7.13 -13.13 -2.20
C TRP A 107 -6.92 -11.71 -1.72
N LYS A 108 -5.67 -11.39 -1.41
CA LYS A 108 -5.28 -10.06 -0.96
C LYS A 108 -4.28 -9.46 -1.96
N TYR A 109 -4.53 -8.24 -2.40
CA TYR A 109 -3.58 -7.49 -3.21
C TYR A 109 -3.39 -6.08 -2.65
N GLU A 110 -2.26 -5.47 -3.01
CA GLU A 110 -1.99 -4.05 -2.87
C GLU A 110 -1.78 -3.44 -4.26
N PHE A 111 -2.48 -2.35 -4.55
CA PHE A 111 -2.18 -1.53 -5.72
C PHE A 111 -1.00 -0.60 -5.37
N SER A 112 0.13 -0.80 -6.03
CA SER A 112 1.40 -0.14 -5.70
C SER A 112 1.93 0.76 -6.83
N VAL A 113 1.16 0.97 -7.90
CA VAL A 113 1.53 1.88 -9.00
C VAL A 113 1.63 3.34 -8.51
N PRO A 114 2.81 3.98 -8.53
CA PRO A 114 2.95 5.33 -7.96
C PRO A 114 2.04 6.36 -8.65
N PRO A 115 1.34 7.23 -7.89
CA PRO A 115 1.50 7.47 -6.46
C PRO A 115 0.56 6.69 -5.53
N SER A 116 -0.33 5.84 -6.06
CA SER A 116 -1.24 4.96 -5.29
C SER A 116 -1.98 5.57 -4.08
N PRO A 117 -2.58 6.79 -4.16
CA PRO A 117 -3.46 7.28 -3.11
C PRO A 117 -4.78 6.50 -3.06
N HIS A 118 -5.63 6.79 -2.08
CA HIS A 118 -6.98 6.22 -1.99
C HIS A 118 -7.76 6.32 -3.31
N GLY A 119 -8.32 5.19 -3.76
CA GLY A 119 -9.15 5.12 -4.96
C GLY A 119 -8.42 5.25 -6.31
N TYR A 120 -7.08 5.38 -6.31
CA TYR A 120 -6.29 5.52 -7.54
C TYR A 120 -6.37 4.29 -8.46
N ASP A 121 -6.51 3.11 -7.85
CA ASP A 121 -6.72 1.83 -8.51
C ASP A 121 -7.98 1.81 -9.38
N MET A 122 -9.02 2.60 -9.07
CA MET A 122 -10.26 2.66 -9.88
C MET A 122 -9.98 3.05 -11.33
N GLY A 123 -8.94 3.85 -11.58
CA GLY A 123 -8.54 4.14 -12.95
C GLY A 123 -8.22 2.87 -13.74
N ALA A 124 -7.75 1.80 -13.08
CA ALA A 124 -7.19 0.60 -13.72
C ALA A 124 -8.24 -0.43 -14.13
N TYR A 125 -9.47 -0.29 -13.64
CA TYR A 125 -10.56 -1.22 -13.95
C TYR A 125 -11.91 -0.56 -14.23
N PHE A 126 -12.11 0.73 -13.91
CA PHE A 126 -13.35 1.44 -14.25
C PHE A 126 -13.17 2.50 -15.33
N TYR A 127 -12.17 3.37 -15.20
CA TYR A 127 -12.12 4.61 -15.99
C TYR A 127 -11.08 4.61 -17.11
N ARG A 128 -10.06 3.76 -17.01
CA ARG A 128 -8.91 3.70 -17.93
C ARG A 128 -8.27 5.07 -18.18
N ASN A 129 -8.17 5.88 -17.13
CA ASN A 129 -7.74 7.27 -17.18
C ASN A 129 -6.38 7.52 -16.50
N GLY A 130 -5.66 6.45 -16.15
CA GLY A 130 -4.27 6.52 -15.70
C GLY A 130 -3.28 6.55 -16.87
N ASN A 131 -2.11 7.14 -16.65
CA ASN A 131 -0.97 7.04 -17.59
C ASN A 131 -0.26 5.69 -17.41
N TRP A 132 -0.97 4.61 -17.69
CA TRP A 132 -0.44 3.26 -17.57
C TRP A 132 -0.46 2.54 -18.93
N PRO A 133 0.43 1.58 -19.17
CA PRO A 133 0.42 0.78 -20.38
C PRO A 133 -0.90 0.05 -20.54
N ALA A 134 -1.34 -0.12 -21.78
CA ALA A 134 -2.56 -0.87 -22.07
C ALA A 134 -2.46 -2.31 -21.53
N GLU A 135 -1.30 -2.95 -21.62
CA GLU A 135 -1.08 -4.28 -21.04
C GLU A 135 -1.22 -4.34 -19.53
N PHE A 136 -0.90 -3.27 -18.78
CA PHE A 136 -1.12 -3.23 -17.34
C PHE A 136 -2.61 -3.29 -17.03
N VAL A 137 -3.38 -2.41 -17.68
CA VAL A 137 -4.85 -2.32 -17.53
C VAL A 137 -5.51 -3.64 -17.91
N ILE A 138 -5.13 -4.23 -19.05
CA ILE A 138 -5.67 -5.51 -19.51
C ILE A 138 -5.38 -6.64 -18.51
N ALA A 139 -4.15 -6.71 -17.98
CA ALA A 139 -3.79 -7.70 -16.97
C ALA A 139 -4.61 -7.51 -15.68
N PHE A 140 -4.74 -6.28 -15.20
CA PHE A 140 -5.46 -5.96 -13.96
C PHE A 140 -6.98 -6.19 -14.08
N GLU A 141 -7.58 -5.80 -15.20
CA GLU A 141 -8.99 -6.10 -15.49
C GLU A 141 -9.23 -7.62 -15.61
N SER A 142 -8.27 -8.35 -16.18
CA SER A 142 -8.38 -9.81 -16.31
C SER A 142 -8.29 -10.53 -14.97
N ILE A 143 -7.52 -10.01 -14.01
CA ILE A 143 -7.50 -10.50 -12.62
C ILE A 143 -8.90 -10.41 -12.02
N TRP A 144 -9.54 -9.24 -12.12
CA TRP A 144 -10.90 -9.03 -11.62
C TRP A 144 -11.93 -9.87 -12.38
N GLY A 145 -11.84 -9.92 -13.71
CA GLY A 145 -12.73 -10.71 -14.57
C GLY A 145 -12.67 -12.19 -14.25
N ASN A 146 -11.47 -12.76 -14.08
CA ASN A 146 -11.31 -14.17 -13.71
C ASN A 146 -11.88 -14.45 -12.32
N PHE A 147 -11.70 -13.55 -11.34
CA PHE A 147 -12.32 -13.71 -10.03
C PHE A 147 -13.85 -13.72 -10.12
N ILE A 148 -14.44 -12.81 -10.89
CA ILE A 148 -15.90 -12.71 -11.05
C ILE A 148 -16.48 -13.96 -11.70
N VAL A 149 -15.86 -14.44 -12.78
CA VAL A 149 -16.41 -15.56 -13.58
C VAL A 149 -16.04 -16.92 -13.00
N HIS A 150 -14.85 -17.05 -12.42
CA HIS A 150 -14.25 -18.34 -12.05
C HIS A 150 -13.95 -18.48 -10.55
N ARG A 151 -14.15 -17.43 -9.74
CA ARG A 151 -13.75 -17.38 -8.32
C ARG A 151 -12.25 -17.58 -8.11
N ASP A 152 -11.45 -17.27 -9.12
CA ASP A 152 -9.99 -17.40 -9.09
C ASP A 152 -9.38 -16.21 -9.84
N PRO A 153 -8.66 -15.30 -9.17
CA PRO A 153 -8.12 -14.10 -9.80
C PRO A 153 -6.86 -14.35 -10.62
N ARG A 154 -6.33 -15.57 -10.62
CA ARG A 154 -5.04 -15.88 -11.27
C ARG A 154 -5.14 -15.71 -12.78
N ILE A 155 -4.09 -15.16 -13.36
CA ILE A 155 -3.92 -14.96 -14.81
C ILE A 155 -2.69 -15.73 -15.32
N SER A 156 -2.55 -15.87 -16.64
CA SER A 156 -1.36 -16.49 -17.23
C SER A 156 -0.15 -15.56 -17.14
N GLN A 157 1.06 -16.13 -17.21
CA GLN A 157 2.29 -15.33 -17.21
C GLN A 157 2.36 -14.34 -18.37
N ASN A 158 1.92 -14.74 -19.57
CA ASN A 158 1.91 -13.87 -20.74
C ASN A 158 1.02 -12.65 -20.50
N LEU A 159 -0.11 -12.83 -19.83
CA LEU A 159 -1.02 -11.74 -19.51
C LEU A 159 -0.45 -10.83 -18.43
N ALA A 160 0.18 -11.40 -17.39
CA ALA A 160 0.85 -10.63 -16.35
C ALA A 160 2.01 -9.79 -16.91
N CYS A 161 2.81 -10.36 -17.80
CA CYS A 161 3.96 -9.71 -18.41
C CYS A 161 3.60 -8.68 -19.48
N GLY A 162 2.56 -8.91 -20.29
CA GLY A 162 2.32 -8.09 -21.48
C GLY A 162 3.46 -8.21 -22.50
N THR A 163 3.81 -7.09 -23.17
CA THR A 163 4.88 -7.07 -24.17
C THR A 163 6.27 -7.01 -23.53
N ASN A 164 6.40 -6.28 -22.42
CA ASN A 164 7.64 -6.12 -21.67
C ASN A 164 7.43 -6.53 -20.21
N CYS A 165 8.19 -7.53 -19.76
CA CYS A 165 8.06 -8.07 -18.41
C CYS A 165 9.18 -7.58 -17.50
N ASP A 166 8.82 -7.02 -16.34
CA ASP A 166 9.78 -6.93 -15.25
C ASP A 166 10.22 -8.36 -14.86
N PRO A 167 11.53 -8.66 -14.81
CA PRO A 167 12.02 -9.98 -14.40
C PRO A 167 11.56 -10.43 -13.00
N ARG A 168 11.10 -9.49 -12.16
CA ARG A 168 10.53 -9.77 -10.84
C ARG A 168 9.06 -10.19 -10.86
N THR A 169 8.39 -10.05 -12.01
CA THR A 169 6.99 -10.47 -12.16
C THR A 169 6.87 -11.95 -11.80
N ALA A 170 6.07 -12.23 -10.78
CA ALA A 170 5.89 -13.57 -10.25
C ALA A 170 5.07 -14.45 -11.19
N ASP A 171 5.24 -15.77 -11.05
CA ASP A 171 4.30 -16.74 -11.62
C ASP A 171 2.94 -16.58 -10.93
N MET A 172 2.00 -15.98 -11.64
CA MET A 172 0.66 -15.69 -11.12
C MET A 172 -0.14 -16.95 -10.77
N THR A 173 0.26 -18.14 -11.23
CA THR A 173 -0.36 -19.40 -10.79
C THR A 173 -0.06 -19.74 -9.32
N GLN A 174 0.98 -19.11 -8.74
CA GLN A 174 1.39 -19.22 -7.34
C GLN A 174 0.64 -18.27 -6.40
N TRP A 175 -0.21 -17.37 -6.90
CA TRP A 175 -1.03 -16.51 -6.05
C TRP A 175 -2.19 -17.31 -5.43
N LYS A 176 -1.87 -18.06 -4.38
CA LYS A 176 -2.82 -18.92 -3.67
C LYS A 176 -3.78 -18.08 -2.81
N PRO A 177 -4.96 -18.62 -2.47
CA PRO A 177 -5.85 -18.00 -1.49
C PRO A 177 -5.12 -17.69 -0.18
N TRP A 178 -5.42 -16.52 0.36
CA TRP A 178 -4.96 -16.06 1.65
C TRP A 178 -5.41 -17.00 2.77
N ASN A 179 -4.47 -17.44 3.60
CA ASN A 179 -4.78 -18.21 4.80
C ASN A 179 -3.74 -17.97 5.91
N SER A 180 -3.90 -18.63 7.06
CA SER A 180 -3.02 -18.43 8.21
C SER A 180 -1.57 -18.87 7.98
N GLU A 181 -1.34 -19.85 7.11
CA GLU A 181 -0.02 -20.40 6.76
C GLU A 181 0.60 -19.66 5.57
N GLN A 182 -0.22 -19.28 4.60
CA GLN A 182 0.19 -18.62 3.37
C GLN A 182 -0.55 -17.28 3.22
N ARG A 183 0.08 -16.22 3.71
CA ARG A 183 -0.40 -14.83 3.60
C ARG A 183 0.14 -14.16 2.33
N ALA A 184 0.01 -14.86 1.21
CA ALA A 184 0.49 -14.37 -0.07
C ALA A 184 -0.33 -13.14 -0.51
N GLN A 185 0.35 -12.03 -0.68
CA GLN A 185 -0.19 -10.78 -1.18
C GLN A 185 0.37 -10.51 -2.57
N LEU A 186 -0.49 -10.13 -3.51
CA LEU A 186 -0.05 -9.55 -4.78
C LEU A 186 0.28 -8.07 -4.56
N SER A 187 1.44 -7.60 -5.01
CA SER A 187 1.68 -6.17 -5.28
C SER A 187 1.54 -5.95 -6.78
N ALA A 188 0.49 -5.22 -7.16
CA ALA A 188 0.24 -4.81 -8.54
C ALA A 188 0.96 -3.49 -8.79
N ASN A 189 2.08 -3.54 -9.52
CA ASN A 189 2.94 -2.40 -9.75
C ASN A 189 3.42 -2.32 -11.20
N MET A 190 4.15 -1.25 -11.51
CA MET A 190 4.87 -1.05 -12.75
C MET A 190 6.28 -0.56 -12.47
N THR A 191 7.19 -0.84 -13.40
CA THR A 191 8.59 -0.43 -13.31
C THR A 191 9.09 0.04 -14.66
N GLY A 192 10.36 0.47 -14.73
CA GLY A 192 10.91 1.11 -15.92
C GLY A 192 10.32 2.51 -16.11
N GLY A 193 10.14 2.88 -17.37
CA GLY A 193 9.65 4.19 -17.77
C GLY A 193 10.67 5.31 -17.60
N THR A 194 10.16 6.53 -17.64
CA THR A 194 10.90 7.77 -17.39
C THR A 194 10.39 8.43 -16.11
N PRO A 195 11.25 9.12 -15.34
CA PRO A 195 10.82 9.87 -14.16
C PRO A 195 9.74 10.91 -14.51
N ALA A 196 8.66 10.91 -13.75
CA ALA A 196 7.54 11.81 -13.94
C ALA A 196 7.01 12.32 -12.59
N PHE A 197 6.02 13.21 -12.64
CA PHE A 197 5.30 13.68 -11.47
C PHE A 197 3.80 13.58 -11.70
N TYR A 198 3.09 13.12 -10.68
CA TYR A 198 1.64 13.17 -10.61
C TYR A 198 1.22 14.36 -9.76
N ASN A 199 0.32 15.19 -10.27
CA ASN A 199 -0.26 16.29 -9.50
C ASN A 199 -1.54 15.82 -8.82
N ALA A 200 -1.46 15.62 -7.51
CA ALA A 200 -2.60 15.28 -6.68
C ALA A 200 -3.00 16.47 -5.82
N ALA A 201 -4.09 17.15 -6.18
CA ALA A 201 -4.63 18.27 -5.43
C ALA A 201 -3.58 19.37 -5.10
N GLY A 202 -2.62 19.62 -6.00
CA GLY A 202 -1.57 20.62 -5.82
C GLY A 202 -0.24 20.08 -5.30
N THR A 203 -0.18 18.82 -4.87
CA THR A 203 1.07 18.15 -4.47
C THR A 203 1.66 17.40 -5.66
N LEU A 204 2.92 17.72 -6.00
CA LEU A 204 3.68 16.97 -6.99
C LEU A 204 4.32 15.75 -6.33
N VAL A 205 3.90 14.57 -6.77
CA VAL A 205 4.35 13.28 -6.23
C VAL A 205 5.19 12.57 -7.29
N PRO A 206 6.40 12.09 -6.96
CA PRO A 206 7.21 11.30 -7.88
C PRO A 206 6.47 10.08 -8.41
N SER A 207 6.55 9.87 -9.72
CA SER A 207 5.92 8.76 -10.44
C SER A 207 6.78 8.36 -11.65
N ILE A 208 6.26 7.47 -12.48
CA ILE A 208 6.89 6.98 -13.72
C ILE A 208 5.89 7.08 -14.88
N ALA A 209 6.39 7.36 -16.08
CA ALA A 209 5.59 7.47 -17.29
C ALA A 209 6.28 6.80 -18.48
N GLU A 210 5.53 6.58 -19.56
CA GLU A 210 6.10 6.15 -20.85
C GLU A 210 7.12 7.17 -21.40
N PRO A 211 8.05 6.75 -22.27
CA PRO A 211 8.25 5.40 -22.79
C PRO A 211 9.00 4.46 -21.83
N GLY A 212 8.77 3.16 -21.95
CA GLY A 212 9.58 2.09 -21.36
C GLY A 212 9.01 1.49 -20.07
N LEU A 213 7.72 1.70 -19.79
CA LEU A 213 7.07 1.05 -18.65
C LEU A 213 6.97 -0.46 -18.86
N SER A 214 6.91 -1.19 -17.76
CA SER A 214 6.73 -2.65 -17.75
C SER A 214 5.88 -3.06 -16.55
N ASN A 215 5.04 -4.07 -16.75
CA ASN A 215 4.25 -4.64 -15.66
C ASN A 215 5.18 -5.28 -14.63
N SER A 216 4.84 -5.11 -13.35
CA SER A 216 5.56 -5.70 -12.23
C SER A 216 4.57 -6.21 -11.18
N TYR A 217 4.02 -7.40 -11.46
CA TYR A 217 3.12 -8.10 -10.55
C TYR A 217 3.94 -9.04 -9.67
N THR A 218 4.15 -8.69 -8.41
CA THR A 218 5.01 -9.47 -7.50
C THR A 218 4.19 -10.12 -6.39
N LEU A 219 4.63 -11.28 -5.89
CA LEU A 219 4.03 -11.91 -4.72
C LEU A 219 4.92 -11.66 -3.51
N SER A 220 4.33 -11.09 -2.46
CA SER A 220 4.99 -10.81 -1.19
C SER A 220 4.31 -11.55 -0.05
N ASP A 221 5.06 -11.72 1.04
CA ASP A 221 4.50 -12.21 2.30
C ASP A 221 3.88 -11.02 3.04
N GLY A 222 2.55 -11.05 3.20
CA GLY A 222 1.81 -10.00 3.89
C GLY A 222 2.26 -9.80 5.35
N VAL A 223 2.92 -10.78 5.98
CA VAL A 223 3.50 -10.63 7.32
C VAL A 223 4.68 -9.68 7.31
N THR A 224 5.63 -9.91 6.42
CA THR A 224 6.92 -9.21 6.39
C THR A 224 6.87 -7.93 5.55
N TRP A 225 5.86 -7.79 4.68
CA TRP A 225 5.61 -6.62 3.84
C TRP A 225 5.73 -5.31 4.63
N GLU A 226 6.38 -4.32 4.04
CA GLU A 226 6.55 -2.97 4.57
C GLU A 226 7.04 -2.95 6.03
N GLY A 227 8.07 -3.74 6.32
CA GLY A 227 8.72 -3.77 7.63
C GLY A 227 7.89 -4.47 8.70
N GLY A 228 7.23 -5.57 8.35
CA GLY A 228 6.46 -6.35 9.32
C GLY A 228 5.02 -5.88 9.51
N ARG A 229 4.38 -5.36 8.45
CA ARG A 229 2.99 -4.85 8.49
C ARG A 229 2.00 -5.83 9.09
N GLY A 230 2.17 -7.15 8.89
CA GLY A 230 1.29 -8.13 9.52
C GLY A 230 1.26 -8.05 11.05
N ASN A 231 2.39 -7.74 11.69
CA ASN A 231 2.44 -7.54 13.14
C ASN A 231 1.73 -6.25 13.55
N ARG A 232 1.87 -5.18 12.76
CA ARG A 232 1.14 -3.92 12.99
C ARG A 232 -0.37 -4.12 12.84
N CYS A 233 -0.80 -4.91 11.87
CA CYS A 233 -2.22 -5.26 11.72
C CYS A 233 -2.75 -6.16 12.83
N LYS A 234 -1.91 -7.00 13.44
CA LYS A 234 -2.29 -7.70 14.67
C LYS A 234 -2.46 -6.74 15.84
N PHE A 235 -1.54 -5.77 16.00
CA PHE A 235 -1.67 -4.71 17.00
C PHE A 235 -2.99 -3.96 16.86
N TRP A 236 -3.37 -3.53 15.66
CA TRP A 236 -4.65 -2.83 15.45
C TRP A 236 -5.87 -3.71 15.74
N GLN A 237 -5.78 -5.02 15.49
CA GLN A 237 -6.85 -5.95 15.83
C GLN A 237 -7.08 -6.00 17.35
N GLU A 238 -5.99 -5.99 18.13
CA GLU A 238 -6.04 -5.96 19.60
C GLU A 238 -6.53 -4.61 20.14
N MET A 239 -6.21 -3.51 19.45
CA MET A 239 -6.65 -2.16 19.82
C MET A 239 -8.09 -1.84 19.38
N GLY A 240 -8.70 -2.65 18.52
CA GLY A 240 -10.03 -2.44 17.96
C GLY A 240 -11.10 -1.95 18.96
N PRO A 241 -11.25 -2.55 20.16
CA PRO A 241 -12.21 -2.10 21.16
C PRO A 241 -12.00 -0.67 21.70
N LYS A 242 -10.83 -0.07 21.45
CA LYS A 242 -10.43 1.28 21.90
C LYS A 242 -10.41 2.30 20.76
N ILE A 243 -10.71 1.89 19.53
CA ILE A 243 -10.79 2.81 18.39
C ILE A 243 -12.24 3.34 18.33
N PRO A 244 -12.46 4.67 18.39
CA PRO A 244 -13.79 5.25 18.20
C PRO A 244 -14.39 4.82 16.85
N GLN A 245 -15.66 4.41 16.85
CA GLN A 245 -16.43 4.02 15.65
C GLN A 245 -17.34 5.15 15.19
#